data_AF-A0A9D6J5L0-F1
#
_entry.id   AF-A0A9D6J5L0-F1
#
_cell.length_a   1.000
_cell.length_b   1.000
_cell.length_c   1.000
_cell.angle_alpha   90.00
_cell.angle_beta   90.00
_cell.angle_gamma   90.00
#
_symmetry.space_group_name_H-M   'P 1'
#
loop_
_entity.id
_entity.type
_entity.pdbx_description
1 polymer ?
#
loop_
_entity_poly.entity_id
_entity_poly.type
_entity_poly.pdbx_seq_one_letter_code
_entity_poly.pdbx_strand_id
1 'polypeptide(L)'
;MLQAALGLVREKVIMPAIYFNNGPDKVKKEIKSEFARLNLSFDSKRFDLAYSKAWEALISFHHELKRIGKKTLENLGEKRAIVVVGRPYSAYDSRTNLNLFYTFSRLGAIAIPQEFLDLDEEEIESDYPNMYWGFGDKILKAAKAINKDHRLFGLYLTSFACGPDSFILHFFNHEMARTNRPYLELELDEHSAGAGVETRLLAFLDVLKNQRNVQVIDKSVNIIPKKTSTPLSERTLYIPKMAEGSRCLAAAFQGVGHKAEVMPTYTKEGLEFAKSATSGKECFPCTVTTGDMFDLINTLKEKQNKVGEEIAFFMPETEGPCRFGQYNRLHRILLDRLGLDQIPILSPSSEDSYRC
;
A
#
# COMPACT_ATOMS: atom_id res chain seq x y z
N MET A 1 -8.73 -18.87 13.55
CA MET A 1 -7.36 -18.97 14.07
C MET A 1 -7.30 -18.66 15.56
N LEU A 2 -7.58 -17.43 16.02
CA LEU A 2 -7.58 -17.08 17.46
C LEU A 2 -8.52 -17.95 18.30
N GLN A 3 -9.73 -18.21 17.81
CA GLN A 3 -10.68 -19.07 18.51
C GLN A 3 -10.11 -20.49 18.76
N ALA A 4 -9.49 -21.09 17.76
CA ALA A 4 -8.86 -22.41 17.88
C ALA A 4 -7.60 -22.36 18.76
N ALA A 5 -6.76 -21.33 18.59
CA ALA A 5 -5.52 -21.16 19.35
C ALA A 5 -5.76 -20.95 20.86
N LEU A 6 -6.83 -20.25 21.21
CA LEU A 6 -7.19 -19.92 22.60
C LEU A 6 -8.26 -20.87 23.19
N GLY A 7 -8.66 -21.92 22.46
CA GLY A 7 -9.70 -22.85 22.92
C GLY A 7 -11.06 -22.19 23.20
N LEU A 8 -11.37 -21.10 22.49
CA LEU A 8 -12.56 -20.30 22.75
C LEU A 8 -13.82 -20.99 22.21
N VAL A 9 -14.82 -21.12 23.07
CA VAL A 9 -16.15 -21.63 22.71
C VAL A 9 -16.92 -20.53 22.00
N ARG A 10 -17.37 -20.77 20.75
CA ARG A 10 -17.98 -19.74 19.89
C ARG A 10 -19.21 -19.10 20.53
N GLU A 11 -19.96 -19.91 21.27
CA GLU A 11 -21.18 -19.59 21.99
C GLU A 11 -20.92 -18.73 23.24
N LYS A 12 -19.65 -18.43 23.55
CA LYS A 12 -19.23 -17.62 24.70
C LYS A 12 -18.42 -16.38 24.33
N VAL A 13 -18.25 -16.10 23.03
CA VAL A 13 -17.41 -15.00 22.54
C VAL A 13 -18.24 -14.06 21.68
N ILE A 14 -18.17 -12.76 21.94
CA ILE A 14 -18.72 -11.71 21.08
C ILE A 14 -17.73 -11.48 19.93
N MET A 15 -18.17 -11.66 18.68
CA MET A 15 -17.33 -11.59 17.49
C MET A 15 -18.11 -10.98 16.29
N PRO A 16 -18.58 -9.73 16.40
CA PRO A 16 -19.27 -9.07 15.30
C PRO A 16 -18.32 -8.84 14.13
N ALA A 17 -18.81 -9.03 12.91
CA ALA A 17 -18.10 -8.59 11.72
C ALA A 17 -18.34 -7.09 11.52
N ILE A 18 -17.42 -6.25 12.01
CA ILE A 18 -17.58 -4.79 11.97
C ILE A 18 -16.94 -4.22 10.70
N TYR A 19 -17.77 -3.57 9.90
CA TYR A 19 -17.35 -2.81 8.72
C TYR A 19 -17.80 -1.36 8.86
N PHE A 20 -16.91 -0.46 9.28
CA PHE A 20 -17.29 0.94 9.53
C PHE A 20 -17.78 1.68 8.27
N ASN A 21 -17.31 1.29 7.08
CA ASN A 21 -17.74 1.88 5.79
C ASN A 21 -19.24 1.64 5.50
N ASN A 22 -19.86 0.66 6.16
CA ASN A 22 -21.28 0.37 6.02
C ASN A 22 -22.17 1.34 6.82
N GLY A 23 -21.59 2.27 7.58
CA GLY A 23 -22.30 3.26 8.37
C GLY A 23 -22.80 2.76 9.72
N PRO A 24 -23.26 3.68 10.59
CA PRO A 24 -23.62 3.38 11.98
C PRO A 24 -24.72 2.34 12.10
N ASP A 25 -25.78 2.42 11.29
CA ASP A 25 -26.94 1.53 11.44
C ASP A 25 -26.61 0.06 11.17
N LYS A 26 -25.78 -0.21 10.16
CA LYS A 26 -25.32 -1.57 9.85
C LYS A 26 -24.39 -2.09 10.95
N VAL A 27 -23.43 -1.28 11.41
CA VAL A 27 -22.55 -1.67 12.53
C VAL A 27 -23.37 -1.95 13.80
N LYS A 28 -24.38 -1.11 14.08
CA LYS A 28 -25.30 -1.33 15.21
C LYS A 28 -26.01 -2.68 15.09
N LYS A 29 -26.52 -3.00 13.90
CA LYS A 29 -27.21 -4.27 13.63
C LYS A 29 -26.29 -5.47 13.83
N GLU A 30 -25.04 -5.41 13.37
CA GLU A 30 -24.04 -6.49 13.54
C GLU A 30 -23.64 -6.71 15.00
N ILE A 31 -23.52 -5.63 15.79
CA ILE A 31 -23.26 -5.79 17.23
C ILE A 31 -24.50 -6.39 17.92
N LYS A 32 -25.71 -5.94 17.54
CA LYS A 32 -26.97 -6.43 18.13
C LYS A 32 -27.23 -7.91 17.82
N SER A 33 -26.85 -8.38 16.64
CA SER A 33 -27.00 -9.79 16.24
C SER A 33 -26.14 -10.73 17.10
N GLU A 34 -24.98 -10.27 17.58
CA GLU A 34 -24.10 -11.06 18.46
C GLU A 34 -24.70 -11.31 19.85
N PHE A 35 -25.42 -10.33 20.41
CA PHE A 35 -26.15 -10.54 21.67
C PHE A 35 -27.23 -11.62 21.50
N ALA A 36 -27.96 -11.59 20.39
CA ALA A 36 -28.95 -12.60 20.07
C ALA A 36 -28.29 -13.99 19.87
N ARG A 37 -27.17 -14.04 19.13
CA ARG A 37 -26.42 -15.29 18.89
C ARG A 37 -25.94 -15.95 20.18
N LEU A 38 -25.57 -15.15 21.18
CA LEU A 38 -25.08 -15.62 22.48
C LEU A 38 -26.18 -15.83 23.51
N ASN A 39 -27.46 -15.66 23.13
CA ASN A 39 -28.61 -15.68 24.05
C ASN A 39 -28.45 -14.71 25.24
N LEU A 40 -27.76 -13.58 25.02
CA LEU A 40 -27.62 -12.53 26.02
C LEU A 40 -28.83 -11.60 25.96
N SER A 41 -29.58 -11.53 27.06
CA SER A 41 -30.67 -10.57 27.19
C SER A 41 -30.12 -9.16 27.34
N PHE A 42 -30.75 -8.20 26.65
CA PHE A 42 -30.41 -6.78 26.79
C PHE A 42 -31.65 -5.91 26.56
N ASP A 43 -31.68 -4.76 27.23
CA ASP A 43 -32.71 -3.74 26.97
C ASP A 43 -32.35 -2.98 25.69
N SER A 44 -33.24 -3.03 24.68
CA SER A 44 -32.97 -2.43 23.38
C SER A 44 -32.77 -0.91 23.47
N LYS A 45 -33.51 -0.22 24.34
CA LYS A 45 -33.40 1.24 24.48
C LYS A 45 -32.04 1.63 25.08
N ARG A 46 -31.61 0.91 26.11
CA ARG A 46 -30.29 1.08 26.74
C ARG A 46 -29.15 0.76 25.77
N PHE A 47 -29.30 -0.29 24.96
CA PHE A 47 -28.33 -0.61 23.92
C PHE A 47 -28.22 0.51 22.88
N ASP A 48 -29.35 0.98 22.34
CA ASP A 48 -29.37 2.05 21.34
C ASP A 48 -28.74 3.34 21.88
N LEU A 49 -29.05 3.71 23.13
CA LEU A 49 -28.43 4.86 23.80
C LEU A 49 -26.91 4.69 23.98
N ALA A 50 -26.46 3.50 24.40
CA ALA A 50 -25.04 3.21 24.56
C ALA A 50 -24.29 3.25 23.23
N TYR A 51 -24.89 2.70 22.17
CA TYR A 51 -24.33 2.72 20.83
C TYR A 51 -24.21 4.14 20.28
N SER A 52 -25.27 4.96 20.40
CA SER A 52 -25.24 6.36 19.97
C SER A 52 -24.12 7.14 20.68
N LYS A 53 -24.00 7.00 22.01
CA LYS A 53 -22.90 7.63 22.76
C LYS A 53 -21.51 7.17 22.32
N ALA A 54 -21.34 5.88 22.04
CA ALA A 54 -20.07 5.33 21.55
C ALA A 54 -19.72 5.88 20.16
N TRP A 55 -20.72 6.00 19.28
CA TRP A 55 -20.53 6.56 17.94
C TRP A 55 -20.22 8.05 17.95
N GLU A 56 -20.93 8.83 18.79
CA GLU A 56 -20.63 10.25 19.02
C GLU A 56 -19.21 10.45 19.56
N ALA A 57 -18.77 9.61 20.51
CA ALA A 57 -17.40 9.65 21.02
C ALA A 57 -16.36 9.35 19.93
N LEU A 58 -16.63 8.39 19.04
CA LEU A 58 -15.76 8.06 17.91
C LEU A 58 -15.65 9.24 16.92
N ILE A 59 -16.77 9.87 16.56
CA ILE A 59 -16.79 11.04 15.67
C ILE A 59 -16.04 12.20 16.34
N SER A 60 -16.34 12.49 17.60
CA SER A 60 -15.69 13.56 18.36
C SER A 60 -14.19 13.36 18.45
N PHE A 61 -13.73 12.12 18.63
CA PHE A 61 -12.31 11.80 18.64
C PHE A 61 -11.64 12.12 17.31
N HIS A 62 -12.21 11.71 16.17
CA HIS A 62 -11.66 12.03 14.85
C HIS A 62 -11.69 13.53 14.54
N HIS A 63 -12.76 14.24 14.91
CA HIS A 63 -12.83 15.70 14.75
C HIS A 63 -11.76 16.40 15.58
N GLU A 64 -11.52 15.94 16.81
CA GLU A 64 -10.50 16.51 17.68
C GLU A 64 -9.08 16.26 17.12
N LEU A 65 -8.80 15.07 16.59
CA LEU A 65 -7.53 14.78 15.90
C LEU A 65 -7.29 15.75 14.74
N LYS A 66 -8.29 15.96 13.87
CA LYS A 66 -8.19 16.91 12.76
C LYS A 66 -7.99 18.34 13.24
N ARG A 67 -8.72 18.76 14.27
CA ARG A 67 -8.62 20.10 14.86
C ARG A 67 -7.22 20.36 15.43
N ILE A 68 -6.68 19.40 16.18
CA ILE A 68 -5.32 19.47 16.73
C ILE A 68 -4.29 19.43 15.60
N GLY A 69 -4.48 18.58 14.60
CA GLY A 69 -3.60 18.47 13.44
C GLY A 69 -3.50 19.77 12.65
N LYS A 70 -4.64 20.36 12.29
CA LYS A 70 -4.71 21.67 11.61
C LYS A 70 -3.98 22.75 12.41
N LYS A 71 -4.28 22.87 13.71
CA LYS A 71 -3.61 23.83 14.60
C LYS A 71 -2.10 23.57 14.69
N THR A 72 -1.67 22.32 14.65
CA THR A 72 -0.25 21.94 14.70
C THR A 72 0.47 22.36 13.42
N LEU A 73 -0.14 22.13 12.25
CA LEU A 73 0.41 22.52 10.94
C LEU A 73 0.42 24.05 10.74
N GLU A 74 -0.59 24.77 11.23
CA GLU A 74 -0.63 26.24 11.23
C GLU A 74 0.49 26.83 12.10
N ASN A 75 0.72 26.26 13.29
CA ASN A 75 1.78 26.71 14.21
C ASN A 75 3.18 26.25 13.80
N LEU A 76 3.31 25.44 12.75
CA LEU A 76 4.61 24.94 12.29
C LEU A 76 5.49 26.07 11.75
N GLY A 77 4.89 27.14 11.20
CA GLY A 77 5.62 28.22 10.53
C GLY A 77 6.50 27.65 9.40
N GLU A 78 7.78 28.02 9.37
CA GLU A 78 8.76 27.49 8.40
C GLU A 78 9.54 26.28 8.93
N LYS A 79 9.17 25.74 10.11
CA LYS A 79 9.90 24.62 10.71
C LYS A 79 9.60 23.34 9.94
N ARG A 80 10.60 22.45 9.87
CA ARG A 80 10.42 21.11 9.30
C ARG A 80 9.78 20.17 10.34
N ALA A 81 8.89 19.30 9.88
CA ALA A 81 8.28 18.26 10.69
C ALA A 81 8.38 16.89 10.02
N ILE A 82 8.44 15.85 10.84
CA ILE A 82 8.46 14.46 10.41
C ILE A 82 7.06 13.87 10.65
N VAL A 83 6.38 13.50 9.59
CA VAL A 83 5.14 12.74 9.62
C VAL A 83 5.48 11.28 9.88
N VAL A 84 5.05 10.76 11.03
CA VAL A 84 5.15 9.34 11.35
C VAL A 84 3.98 8.64 10.67
N VAL A 85 4.30 7.93 9.58
CA VAL A 85 3.39 7.16 8.75
C VAL A 85 3.48 5.70 9.16
N GLY A 86 2.35 5.04 9.32
CA GLY A 86 2.33 3.64 9.73
C GLY A 86 0.98 3.22 10.27
N ARG A 87 0.95 2.06 10.92
CA ARG A 87 -0.29 1.50 11.46
C ARG A 87 -0.47 1.96 12.90
N PRO A 88 -1.66 2.41 13.33
CA PRO A 88 -1.84 2.99 14.67
C PRO A 88 -1.36 2.11 15.82
N TYR A 89 -1.54 0.79 15.70
CA TYR A 89 -1.12 -0.19 16.71
C TYR A 89 0.42 -0.35 16.83
N SER A 90 1.17 -0.01 15.79
CA SER A 90 2.64 0.01 15.79
C SER A 90 3.18 1.42 16.01
N ALA A 91 2.49 2.45 15.49
CA ALA A 91 2.96 3.82 15.50
C ALA A 91 2.72 4.54 16.83
N TYR A 92 1.64 4.24 17.55
CA TYR A 92 1.21 5.06 18.69
C TYR A 92 1.20 4.33 20.04
N ASP A 93 1.46 3.03 20.06
CA ASP A 93 1.74 2.35 21.33
C ASP A 93 3.21 2.55 21.71
N SER A 94 3.43 3.10 22.90
CA SER A 94 4.75 3.49 23.38
C SER A 94 5.71 2.32 23.61
N ARG A 95 5.18 1.10 23.78
CA ARG A 95 5.99 -0.12 23.90
C ARG A 95 6.36 -0.65 22.53
N THR A 96 5.41 -0.69 21.60
CA THR A 96 5.66 -1.22 20.25
C THR A 96 6.56 -0.30 19.43
N ASN A 97 6.45 1.02 19.60
CA ASN A 97 7.28 1.99 18.88
C ASN A 97 8.59 2.39 19.59
N LEU A 98 8.89 1.79 20.75
CA LEU A 98 10.06 2.12 21.58
C LEU A 98 10.13 3.60 22.00
N ASN A 99 8.98 4.18 22.39
CA ASN A 99 8.81 5.59 22.75
C ASN A 99 9.30 6.57 21.65
N LEU A 100 9.01 6.28 20.38
CA LEU A 100 9.50 7.03 19.22
C LEU A 100 9.25 8.55 19.32
N PHE A 101 8.02 8.96 19.67
CA PHE A 101 7.66 10.37 19.79
C PHE A 101 8.39 11.10 20.91
N TYR A 102 8.66 10.42 22.04
CA TYR A 102 9.48 10.97 23.11
C TYR A 102 10.93 11.19 22.63
N THR A 103 11.47 10.23 21.88
CA THR A 103 12.81 10.36 21.29
C THR A 103 12.89 11.56 20.34
N PHE A 104 11.91 11.76 19.46
CA PHE A 104 11.85 12.96 18.61
C PHE A 104 11.86 14.25 19.42
N SER A 105 11.05 14.33 20.47
CA SER A 105 10.98 15.51 21.33
C SER A 105 12.32 15.78 22.03
N ARG A 106 13.02 14.73 22.50
CA ARG A 106 14.36 14.84 23.10
C ARG A 106 15.42 15.29 22.10
N LEU A 107 15.29 14.87 20.83
CA LEU A 107 16.18 15.29 19.74
C LEU A 107 15.83 16.68 19.17
N GLY A 108 14.80 17.36 19.70
CA GLY A 108 14.36 18.67 19.22
C GLY A 108 13.67 18.65 17.86
N ALA A 109 13.21 17.48 17.42
CA ALA A 109 12.49 17.29 16.16
C ALA A 109 10.98 17.33 16.39
N ILE A 110 10.25 17.97 15.46
CA ILE A 110 8.79 17.98 15.47
C ILE A 110 8.32 16.72 14.75
N ALA A 111 7.67 15.81 15.47
CA ALA A 111 7.05 14.63 14.90
C ALA A 111 5.53 14.73 14.99
N ILE A 112 4.83 14.48 13.88
CA ILE A 112 3.38 14.53 13.81
C ILE A 112 2.82 13.17 13.37
N PRO A 113 1.78 12.64 14.04
CA PRO A 113 1.05 11.47 13.55
C PRO A 113 0.43 11.73 12.17
N GLN A 114 0.34 10.71 11.30
CA GLN A 114 -0.32 10.87 10.00
C GLN A 114 -1.80 11.28 10.13
N GLU A 115 -2.50 10.95 11.22
CA GLU A 115 -3.89 11.31 11.47
C GLU A 115 -4.09 12.82 11.73
N PHE A 116 -3.00 13.58 11.89
CA PHE A 116 -3.05 15.03 11.97
C PHE A 116 -3.12 15.69 10.59
N LEU A 117 -2.87 14.94 9.52
CA LEU A 117 -3.04 15.39 8.15
C LEU A 117 -4.50 15.25 7.73
N ASP A 118 -5.00 16.18 6.90
CA ASP A 118 -6.32 16.04 6.31
C ASP A 118 -6.25 15.14 5.08
N LEU A 119 -6.45 13.83 5.29
CA LEU A 119 -6.34 12.83 4.24
C LEU A 119 -7.59 12.74 3.36
N ASP A 120 -8.70 13.36 3.75
CA ASP A 120 -9.97 13.27 3.00
C ASP A 120 -9.92 14.05 1.67
N GLU A 121 -9.00 15.02 1.54
CA GLU A 121 -8.76 15.77 0.30
C GLU A 121 -7.93 14.97 -0.72
N GLU A 122 -7.32 13.87 -0.31
CA GLU A 122 -6.43 13.08 -1.17
C GLU A 122 -7.20 11.95 -1.85
N GLU A 123 -7.21 11.94 -3.18
CA GLU A 123 -7.70 10.82 -3.96
C GLU A 123 -6.56 9.85 -4.28
N ILE A 124 -6.74 8.55 -4.01
CA ILE A 124 -5.76 7.51 -4.35
C ILE A 124 -6.23 6.56 -5.45
N GLU A 125 -7.54 6.41 -5.65
CA GLU A 125 -8.11 5.43 -6.59
C GLU A 125 -7.63 5.68 -8.03
N SER A 126 -7.41 6.95 -8.42
CA SER A 126 -6.88 7.30 -9.74
C SER A 126 -5.46 6.78 -9.99
N ASP A 127 -4.65 6.68 -8.94
CA ASP A 127 -3.21 6.40 -9.00
C ASP A 127 -2.92 4.94 -8.61
N TYR A 128 -3.70 4.43 -7.66
CA TYR A 128 -3.62 3.11 -7.06
C TYR A 128 -5.03 2.53 -6.98
N PRO A 129 -5.67 2.25 -8.14
CA PRO A 129 -7.02 1.70 -8.17
C PRO A 129 -7.08 0.40 -7.37
N ASN A 130 -8.23 0.01 -6.82
CA ASN A 130 -8.40 -1.26 -6.10
C ASN A 130 -7.34 -1.46 -4.97
N MET A 131 -7.02 -0.39 -4.23
CA MET A 131 -6.24 -0.46 -2.98
C MET A 131 -7.14 -0.94 -1.83
N TYR A 132 -7.36 -2.25 -1.73
CA TYR A 132 -8.24 -2.85 -0.70
C TYR A 132 -7.67 -2.84 0.72
N TRP A 133 -6.38 -2.52 0.90
CA TRP A 133 -5.81 -2.37 2.24
C TRP A 133 -6.14 -0.97 2.79
N GLY A 134 -7.12 -0.90 3.70
CA GLY A 134 -7.55 0.38 4.28
C GLY A 134 -6.45 1.19 4.98
N PHE A 135 -5.41 0.55 5.53
CA PHE A 135 -4.23 1.29 6.02
C PHE A 135 -3.28 1.70 4.88
N GLY A 136 -3.19 0.92 3.80
CA GLY A 136 -2.44 1.29 2.60
C GLY A 136 -2.99 2.55 1.96
N ASP A 137 -4.32 2.65 1.83
CA ASP A 137 -5.02 3.88 1.39
C ASP A 137 -4.57 5.10 2.20
N LYS A 138 -4.67 5.04 3.54
CA LYS A 138 -4.26 6.15 4.42
C LYS A 138 -2.78 6.50 4.32
N ILE A 139 -1.92 5.48 4.22
CA ILE A 139 -0.47 5.64 4.10
C ILE A 139 -0.11 6.36 2.79
N LEU A 140 -0.75 6.00 1.68
CA LEU A 140 -0.51 6.65 0.38
C LEU A 140 -1.08 8.07 0.33
N LYS A 141 -2.25 8.30 0.92
CA LYS A 141 -2.78 9.66 1.12
C LYS A 141 -1.82 10.52 1.93
N ALA A 142 -1.24 9.98 3.00
CA ALA A 142 -0.24 10.68 3.80
C ALA A 142 1.00 11.02 2.95
N ALA A 143 1.47 10.11 2.09
CA ALA A 143 2.57 10.37 1.16
C ALA A 143 2.26 11.55 0.22
N LYS A 144 1.04 11.59 -0.35
CA LYS A 144 0.59 12.71 -1.21
C LYS A 144 0.52 14.02 -0.44
N ALA A 145 -0.07 14.02 0.76
CA ALA A 145 -0.14 15.20 1.61
C ALA A 145 1.27 15.71 2.00
N ILE A 146 2.22 14.81 2.29
CA ILE A 146 3.63 15.18 2.54
C ILE A 146 4.22 15.86 1.30
N ASN A 147 4.00 15.31 0.10
CA ASN A 147 4.52 15.87 -1.15
C ASN A 147 3.96 17.25 -1.50
N LYS A 148 2.81 17.67 -0.94
CA LYS A 148 2.22 18.99 -1.15
C LYS A 148 2.82 20.08 -0.27
N ASP A 149 3.42 19.73 0.87
CA ASP A 149 3.98 20.69 1.83
C ASP A 149 5.50 20.50 1.97
N HIS A 150 6.29 21.49 1.53
CA HIS A 150 7.75 21.44 1.55
C HIS A 150 8.39 21.31 2.95
N ARG A 151 7.61 21.54 4.01
CA ARG A 151 8.06 21.45 5.40
C ARG A 151 7.99 20.02 5.96
N LEU A 152 7.20 19.14 5.33
CA LEU A 152 6.90 17.81 5.85
C LEU A 152 7.83 16.74 5.30
N PHE A 153 8.27 15.79 6.13
CA PHE A 153 9.09 14.65 5.72
C PHE A 153 8.50 13.36 6.26
N GLY A 154 8.68 12.24 5.56
CA GLY A 154 8.14 10.95 6.01
C GLY A 154 9.08 10.21 6.95
N LEU A 155 8.53 9.59 8.00
CA LEU A 155 9.08 8.38 8.61
C LEU A 155 8.04 7.28 8.44
N TYR A 156 8.36 6.24 7.68
CA TYR A 156 7.53 5.05 7.56
C TYR A 156 7.90 4.06 8.64
N LEU A 157 7.01 3.86 9.62
CA LEU A 157 7.17 2.86 10.67
C LEU A 157 6.48 1.55 10.26
N THR A 158 7.27 0.50 10.08
CA THR A 158 6.79 -0.84 9.74
C THR A 158 7.27 -1.87 10.76
N SER A 159 6.73 -3.07 10.66
CA SER A 159 7.14 -4.21 11.50
C SER A 159 7.73 -5.31 10.63
N PHE A 160 8.69 -6.06 11.17
CA PHE A 160 9.30 -7.18 10.46
C PHE A 160 8.24 -8.14 9.91
N ALA A 161 8.44 -8.56 8.65
CA ALA A 161 7.53 -9.45 7.92
C ALA A 161 6.08 -8.94 7.79
N CYS A 162 5.84 -7.63 7.80
CA CYS A 162 4.52 -7.09 7.54
C CYS A 162 4.10 -7.35 6.07
N GLY A 163 3.13 -8.26 5.90
CA GLY A 163 2.69 -8.72 4.58
C GLY A 163 2.27 -7.61 3.61
N PRO A 164 1.27 -6.77 3.93
CA PRO A 164 0.84 -5.70 3.01
C PRO A 164 1.95 -4.67 2.72
N ASP A 165 2.81 -4.40 3.70
CA ASP A 165 3.88 -3.42 3.58
C ASP A 165 4.98 -3.89 2.62
N SER A 166 5.04 -5.19 2.28
CA SER A 166 5.88 -5.68 1.18
C SER A 166 5.51 -5.07 -0.18
N PHE A 167 4.34 -4.44 -0.31
CA PHE A 167 3.92 -3.70 -1.51
C PHE A 167 3.73 -2.22 -1.22
N ILE A 168 3.08 -1.87 -0.09
CA ILE A 168 2.79 -0.46 0.25
C ILE A 168 4.08 0.36 0.36
N LEU A 169 5.20 -0.21 0.83
CA LEU A 169 6.48 0.50 0.86
C LEU A 169 7.00 0.88 -0.54
N HIS A 170 6.82 0.02 -1.55
CA HIS A 170 7.17 0.36 -2.93
C HIS A 170 6.33 1.53 -3.45
N PHE A 171 5.04 1.52 -3.12
CA PHE A 171 4.09 2.55 -3.53
C PHE A 171 4.36 3.87 -2.81
N PHE A 172 4.65 3.81 -1.51
CA PHE A 172 5.05 4.96 -0.72
C PHE A 172 6.37 5.55 -1.23
N ASN A 173 7.38 4.71 -1.47
CA ASN A 173 8.65 5.15 -2.06
C ASN A 173 8.45 5.78 -3.44
N HIS A 174 7.58 5.19 -4.27
CA HIS A 174 7.21 5.77 -5.56
C HIS A 174 6.60 7.17 -5.40
N GLU A 175 5.66 7.36 -4.47
CA GLU A 175 5.10 8.69 -4.19
C GLU A 175 6.17 9.66 -3.70
N MET A 176 6.96 9.30 -2.69
CA MET A 176 8.00 10.17 -2.14
C MET A 176 9.08 10.55 -3.17
N ALA A 177 9.39 9.65 -4.10
CA ALA A 177 10.36 9.89 -5.18
C ALA A 177 9.90 10.97 -6.16
N ARG A 178 8.59 11.24 -6.28
CA ARG A 178 8.06 12.28 -7.17
C ARG A 178 8.56 13.69 -6.83
N THR A 179 8.93 13.95 -5.58
CA THR A 179 9.54 15.21 -5.13
C THR A 179 11.03 15.08 -4.80
N ASN A 180 11.63 13.92 -5.11
CA ASN A 180 12.99 13.54 -4.72
C ASN A 180 13.25 13.78 -3.22
N ARG A 181 12.25 13.48 -2.40
CA ARG A 181 12.27 13.77 -0.96
C ARG A 181 12.67 12.53 -0.17
N PRO A 182 13.69 12.64 0.70
CA PRO A 182 14.06 11.53 1.56
C PRO A 182 12.96 11.28 2.59
N TYR A 183 12.78 10.01 2.90
CA TYR A 183 12.01 9.56 4.05
C TYR A 183 12.81 8.50 4.79
N LEU A 184 12.53 8.31 6.08
CA LEU A 184 13.13 7.24 6.86
C LEU A 184 12.17 6.05 6.88
N GLU A 185 12.55 4.92 6.30
CA GLU A 185 11.95 3.63 6.63
C GLU A 185 12.53 3.17 7.96
N LEU A 186 11.68 2.86 8.94
CA LEU A 186 12.05 2.30 10.23
C LEU A 186 11.27 1.01 10.45
N GLU A 187 11.95 -0.11 10.31
CA GLU A 187 11.40 -1.44 10.63
C GLU A 187 11.71 -1.78 12.09
N LEU A 188 10.67 -2.15 12.83
CA LEU A 188 10.76 -2.66 14.19
C LEU A 188 10.52 -4.16 14.22
N ASP A 189 11.28 -4.83 15.07
CA ASP A 189 11.18 -6.24 15.43
C ASP A 189 11.21 -6.38 16.96
N GLU A 190 10.77 -7.52 17.49
CA GLU A 190 10.78 -7.81 18.94
C GLU A 190 12.19 -7.67 19.55
N HIS A 191 13.24 -7.94 18.76
CA HIS A 191 14.63 -7.81 19.17
C HIS A 191 15.24 -6.42 18.93
N SER A 192 14.44 -5.44 18.46
CA SER A 192 14.95 -4.10 18.17
C SER A 192 15.33 -3.34 19.44
N ALA A 193 16.57 -2.86 19.49
CA ALA A 193 17.07 -2.05 20.59
C ALA A 193 16.85 -0.55 20.32
N GLY A 194 16.41 0.19 21.35
CA GLY A 194 16.15 1.64 21.24
C GLY A 194 17.35 2.47 20.77
N ALA A 195 18.58 2.07 21.12
CA ALA A 195 19.80 2.76 20.67
C ALA A 195 20.00 2.72 19.14
N GLY A 196 19.59 1.62 18.49
CA GLY A 196 19.64 1.49 17.03
C GLY A 196 18.65 2.41 16.33
N VAL A 197 17.46 2.57 16.91
CA VAL A 197 16.44 3.52 16.42
C VAL A 197 16.94 4.95 16.55
N GLU A 198 17.44 5.35 17.71
CA GLU A 198 17.94 6.71 17.96
C GLU A 198 19.05 7.11 16.99
N THR A 199 20.00 6.21 16.70
CA THR A 199 21.08 6.47 15.76
C THR A 199 20.57 6.72 14.34
N ARG A 200 19.57 5.95 13.88
CA ARG A 200 18.94 6.15 12.57
C ARG A 200 18.17 7.47 12.50
N LEU A 201 17.49 7.86 13.58
CA LEU A 201 16.81 9.14 13.68
C LEU A 201 17.79 10.31 13.60
N LEU A 202 18.90 10.25 14.34
CA LEU A 202 19.96 11.27 14.29
C LEU A 202 20.51 11.43 12.87
N ALA A 203 20.85 10.31 12.22
CA ALA A 203 21.33 10.33 10.84
C ALA A 203 20.30 10.92 9.88
N PHE A 204 19.02 10.58 10.04
CA PHE A 204 17.95 11.15 9.22
C PHE A 204 17.78 12.66 9.44
N LEU A 205 17.82 13.13 10.70
CA LEU A 205 17.76 14.56 11.00
C LEU A 205 18.92 15.33 10.35
N ASP A 206 20.11 14.75 10.27
CA ASP A 206 21.24 15.36 9.59
C ASP A 206 21.07 15.39 8.06
N VAL A 207 20.46 14.36 7.46
CA VAL A 207 20.03 14.41 6.05
C VAL A 207 19.04 15.56 5.83
N LEU A 208 18.05 15.69 6.72
CA LEU A 208 17.06 16.76 6.62
C LEU A 208 17.70 18.14 6.74
N LYS A 209 18.67 18.37 7.65
CA LYS A 209 19.35 19.68 7.75
C LYS A 209 20.08 20.08 6.46
N ASN A 210 20.64 19.10 5.74
CA ASN A 210 21.44 19.34 4.55
C ASN A 210 20.61 19.45 3.25
N GLN A 211 19.32 19.12 3.29
CA GLN A 211 18.44 19.24 2.14
C GLN A 211 18.04 20.70 1.88
N ARG A 212 18.53 21.26 0.77
CA ARG A 212 18.30 22.66 0.38
C ARG A 212 17.06 22.86 -0.49
N ASN A 213 16.86 21.98 -1.47
CA ASN A 213 15.75 22.07 -2.43
C ASN A 213 14.75 20.96 -2.15
N VAL A 214 13.53 21.35 -1.76
CA VAL A 214 12.41 20.44 -1.57
C VAL A 214 11.38 20.78 -2.64
N GLN A 215 11.14 19.85 -3.55
CA GLN A 215 10.09 20.00 -4.55
C GLN A 215 8.73 19.73 -3.90
N VAL A 216 7.68 20.38 -4.41
CA VAL A 216 6.29 20.11 -4.03
C VAL A 216 5.48 19.84 -5.29
N ILE A 217 4.42 19.05 -5.12
CA ILE A 217 3.49 18.72 -6.19
C ILE A 217 2.20 19.48 -5.93
N ASP A 218 1.91 20.46 -6.79
CA ASP A 218 0.74 21.33 -6.64
C ASP A 218 -0.55 20.68 -7.21
N LYS A 219 -0.42 19.62 -8.04
CA LYS A 219 -1.53 18.87 -8.67
C LYS A 219 -1.23 17.38 -8.78
N SER A 220 -2.24 16.53 -8.54
CA SER A 220 -2.13 15.07 -8.70
C SER A 220 -1.63 14.71 -10.09
N VAL A 221 -0.48 14.03 -10.15
CA VAL A 221 0.01 13.41 -11.39
C VAL A 221 -0.68 12.06 -11.49
N ASN A 222 -1.71 11.98 -12.33
CA ASN A 222 -2.48 10.77 -12.56
C ASN A 222 -1.57 9.64 -13.11
N ILE A 223 -1.60 8.47 -12.45
CA ILE A 223 -0.90 7.22 -12.87
C ILE A 223 -1.76 6.42 -13.86
N ILE A 224 -2.56 7.08 -14.70
CA ILE A 224 -3.18 6.34 -15.80
C ILE A 224 -2.03 5.95 -16.74
N PRO A 225 -1.85 4.65 -17.08
CA PRO A 225 -0.88 4.28 -18.10
C PRO A 225 -1.16 5.13 -19.33
N LYS A 226 -0.14 5.85 -19.84
CA LYS A 226 -0.29 6.64 -21.06
C LYS A 226 -0.94 5.72 -22.09
N LYS A 227 -2.08 6.15 -22.67
CA LYS A 227 -2.74 5.41 -23.75
C LYS A 227 -1.68 5.01 -24.75
N THR A 228 -1.38 3.72 -24.83
CA THR A 228 -0.40 3.20 -25.76
C THR A 228 -0.95 3.42 -27.16
N SER A 229 -0.17 4.03 -28.04
CA SER A 229 -0.61 4.31 -29.42
C SER A 229 -0.92 3.04 -30.22
N THR A 230 -0.23 1.94 -29.90
CA THR A 230 -0.40 0.65 -30.56
C THR A 230 -1.50 -0.19 -29.89
N PRO A 231 -2.54 -0.64 -30.64
CA PRO A 231 -3.57 -1.53 -30.14
C PRO A 231 -3.01 -2.83 -29.56
N LEU A 232 -3.67 -3.39 -28.54
CA LEU A 232 -3.28 -4.67 -27.94
C LEU A 232 -3.27 -5.82 -28.96
N SER A 233 -4.15 -5.77 -29.97
CA SER A 233 -4.24 -6.77 -31.05
C SER A 233 -2.99 -6.87 -31.92
N GLU A 234 -2.17 -5.82 -31.97
CA GLU A 234 -0.93 -5.79 -32.76
C GLU A 234 0.29 -6.27 -31.95
N ARG A 235 0.13 -6.43 -30.63
CA ARG A 235 1.18 -6.83 -29.69
C ARG A 235 1.16 -8.33 -29.43
N THR A 236 2.31 -8.89 -29.06
CA THR A 236 2.39 -10.23 -28.45
C THR A 236 2.12 -10.12 -26.95
N LEU A 237 1.06 -10.80 -26.49
CA LEU A 237 0.68 -10.87 -25.08
C LEU A 237 1.46 -11.97 -24.36
N TYR A 238 2.33 -11.58 -23.44
CA TYR A 238 3.14 -12.50 -22.65
C TYR A 238 2.48 -12.84 -21.31
N ILE A 239 2.33 -14.14 -21.06
CA ILE A 239 1.60 -14.68 -19.91
C ILE A 239 2.59 -15.31 -18.92
N PRO A 240 2.52 -15.00 -17.61
CA PRO A 240 3.39 -15.59 -16.61
C PRO A 240 3.12 -17.08 -16.46
N LYS A 241 4.19 -17.89 -16.36
CA LYS A 241 4.09 -19.34 -16.14
C LYS A 241 3.91 -19.67 -14.65
N MET A 242 2.79 -19.25 -14.07
CA MET A 242 2.46 -19.57 -12.66
C MET A 242 2.06 -21.04 -12.45
N ALA A 243 1.53 -21.67 -13.50
CA ALA A 243 1.22 -23.09 -13.54
C ALA A 243 1.24 -23.57 -15.01
N GLU A 244 1.19 -24.89 -15.25
CA GLU A 244 1.08 -25.44 -16.61
C GLU A 244 -0.20 -24.98 -17.34
N GLY A 245 -1.24 -24.60 -16.58
CA GLY A 245 -2.47 -24.01 -17.10
C GLY A 245 -2.27 -22.68 -17.86
N SER A 246 -1.16 -21.97 -17.67
CA SER A 246 -0.84 -20.76 -18.45
C SER A 246 -0.79 -21.03 -19.96
N ARG A 247 -0.44 -22.25 -20.37
CA ARG A 247 -0.44 -22.66 -21.79
C ARG A 247 -1.85 -22.74 -22.36
N CYS A 248 -2.83 -23.19 -21.57
CA CYS A 248 -4.24 -23.18 -21.97
C CYS A 248 -4.74 -21.75 -22.16
N LEU A 249 -4.33 -20.83 -21.28
CA LEU A 249 -4.69 -19.42 -21.41
C LEU A 249 -4.08 -18.78 -22.67
N ALA A 250 -2.80 -19.05 -22.96
CA ALA A 250 -2.16 -18.62 -24.21
C ALA A 250 -2.91 -19.15 -25.45
N ALA A 251 -3.23 -20.44 -25.47
CA ALA A 251 -3.98 -21.06 -26.56
C ALA A 251 -5.40 -20.47 -26.71
N ALA A 252 -6.05 -20.10 -25.60
CA ALA A 252 -7.37 -19.45 -25.63
C ALA A 252 -7.29 -18.06 -26.30
N PHE A 253 -6.30 -17.24 -25.93
CA PHE A 253 -6.06 -15.94 -26.59
C PHE A 253 -5.75 -16.09 -28.09
N GLN A 254 -4.96 -17.10 -28.45
CA GLN A 254 -4.69 -17.43 -29.86
C GLN A 254 -5.96 -17.85 -30.61
N GLY A 255 -6.84 -18.63 -29.97
CA GLY A 255 -8.11 -19.06 -30.55
C GLY A 255 -9.07 -17.91 -30.87
N VAL A 256 -8.95 -16.78 -30.18
CA VAL A 256 -9.74 -15.55 -30.45
C VAL A 256 -8.98 -14.51 -31.29
N GLY A 257 -7.81 -14.86 -31.84
CA GLY A 257 -7.08 -14.04 -32.81
C GLY A 257 -5.98 -13.14 -32.23
N HIS A 258 -5.61 -13.29 -30.97
CA HIS A 258 -4.49 -12.55 -30.35
C HIS A 258 -3.18 -13.35 -30.39
N LYS A 259 -2.05 -12.68 -30.63
CA LYS A 259 -0.73 -13.29 -30.42
C LYS A 259 -0.50 -13.40 -28.92
N ALA A 260 -0.33 -14.62 -28.41
CA ALA A 260 -0.06 -14.85 -26.99
C ALA A 260 0.99 -15.95 -26.78
N GLU A 261 1.91 -15.74 -25.85
CA GLU A 261 2.99 -16.65 -25.53
C GLU A 261 3.17 -16.76 -24.01
N VAL A 262 3.56 -17.94 -23.52
CA VAL A 262 3.92 -18.11 -22.11
C VAL A 262 5.38 -17.72 -21.94
N MET A 263 5.66 -16.85 -20.96
CA MET A 263 7.02 -16.41 -20.67
C MET A 263 7.90 -17.60 -20.24
N PRO A 264 9.19 -17.62 -20.63
CA PRO A 264 10.20 -18.38 -19.90
C PRO A 264 10.11 -18.01 -18.42
N THR A 265 10.28 -19.00 -17.54
CA THR A 265 10.17 -18.77 -16.10
C THR A 265 11.36 -19.31 -15.36
N TYR A 266 11.68 -18.68 -14.23
CA TYR A 266 12.69 -19.17 -13.29
C TYR A 266 14.10 -19.19 -13.92
N THR A 267 14.38 -18.22 -14.78
CA THR A 267 15.72 -18.06 -15.36
C THR A 267 16.67 -17.50 -14.30
N LYS A 268 17.96 -17.82 -14.43
CA LYS A 268 18.96 -17.35 -13.46
C LYS A 268 19.08 -15.82 -13.51
N GLU A 269 19.10 -15.29 -14.72
CA GLU A 269 19.21 -13.87 -15.03
C GLU A 269 17.99 -13.10 -14.50
N GLY A 270 16.78 -13.64 -14.72
CA GLY A 270 15.53 -13.08 -14.19
C GLY A 270 15.51 -13.04 -12.65
N LEU A 271 15.95 -14.11 -11.99
CA LEU A 271 16.02 -14.14 -10.52
C LEU A 271 17.03 -13.15 -9.94
N GLU A 272 18.20 -12.98 -10.57
CA GLU A 272 19.18 -11.99 -10.14
C GLU A 272 18.65 -10.56 -10.31
N PHE A 273 17.98 -10.25 -11.43
CA PHE A 273 17.30 -8.97 -11.60
C PHE A 273 16.23 -8.77 -10.51
N ALA A 274 15.37 -9.77 -10.29
CA ALA A 274 14.26 -9.66 -9.36
C ALA A 274 14.70 -9.39 -7.92
N LYS A 275 15.83 -9.98 -7.47
CA LYS A 275 16.42 -9.69 -6.16
C LYS A 275 16.81 -8.21 -5.99
N SER A 276 17.22 -7.55 -7.08
CA SER A 276 17.56 -6.12 -7.06
C SER A 276 16.34 -5.21 -7.15
N ALA A 277 15.24 -5.69 -7.74
CA ALA A 277 14.02 -4.93 -7.98
C ALA A 277 12.94 -5.10 -6.90
N THR A 278 13.10 -6.07 -6.01
CA THR A 278 12.15 -6.40 -4.92
C THR A 278 12.84 -6.30 -3.56
N SER A 279 12.07 -6.20 -2.48
CA SER A 279 12.62 -6.09 -1.12
C SER A 279 12.88 -7.46 -0.47
N GLY A 280 12.52 -8.56 -1.13
CA GLY A 280 12.56 -9.92 -0.59
C GLY A 280 11.47 -10.21 0.45
N LYS A 281 10.50 -9.31 0.62
CA LYS A 281 9.37 -9.45 1.56
C LYS A 281 8.07 -9.80 0.84
N GLU A 282 8.06 -9.65 -0.48
CA GLU A 282 6.96 -10.00 -1.38
C GLU A 282 6.75 -11.51 -1.42
N CYS A 283 5.62 -11.93 -1.98
CA CYS A 283 5.42 -13.33 -2.31
C CYS A 283 6.48 -13.79 -3.32
N PHE A 284 7.04 -14.99 -3.14
CA PHE A 284 8.01 -15.55 -4.08
C PHE A 284 7.53 -15.57 -5.55
N PRO A 285 6.26 -15.89 -5.87
CA PRO A 285 5.74 -15.73 -7.23
C PRO A 285 5.82 -14.30 -7.80
N CYS A 286 5.75 -13.26 -6.96
CA CYS A 286 5.96 -11.88 -7.41
C CYS A 286 7.39 -11.70 -7.91
N THR A 287 8.37 -12.13 -7.10
CA THR A 287 9.79 -12.07 -7.46
C THR A 287 10.07 -12.82 -8.76
N VAL A 288 9.55 -14.05 -8.91
CA VAL A 288 9.71 -14.84 -10.13
C VAL A 288 9.10 -14.11 -11.33
N THR A 289 7.84 -13.68 -11.24
CA THR A 289 7.16 -13.05 -12.37
C THR A 289 7.72 -11.68 -12.74
N THR A 290 8.22 -10.91 -11.77
CA THR A 290 9.02 -9.71 -12.05
C THR A 290 10.27 -10.09 -12.85
N GLY A 291 11.05 -11.07 -12.38
CA GLY A 291 12.25 -11.52 -13.07
C GLY A 291 11.98 -11.98 -14.51
N ASP A 292 10.96 -12.81 -14.69
CA ASP A 292 10.55 -13.35 -15.99
C ASP A 292 10.20 -12.23 -17.00
N MET A 293 9.47 -11.18 -16.56
CA MET A 293 9.12 -10.04 -17.42
C MET A 293 10.38 -9.31 -17.91
N PHE A 294 11.29 -9.01 -17.00
CA PHE A 294 12.47 -8.20 -17.34
C PHE A 294 13.52 -9.00 -18.12
N ASP A 295 13.69 -10.28 -17.83
CA ASP A 295 14.55 -11.17 -18.60
C ASP A 295 14.06 -11.34 -20.04
N LEU A 296 12.74 -11.47 -20.22
CA LEU A 296 12.12 -11.47 -21.54
C LEU A 296 12.37 -10.16 -22.27
N ILE A 297 12.15 -9.01 -21.62
CA ILE A 297 12.41 -7.69 -22.23
C ILE A 297 13.85 -7.59 -22.71
N ASN A 298 14.82 -8.01 -21.89
CA ASN A 298 16.23 -7.96 -22.25
C ASN A 298 16.52 -8.87 -23.45
N THR A 299 16.03 -10.11 -23.43
CA THR A 299 16.17 -11.06 -24.54
C THR A 299 15.58 -10.53 -25.85
N LEU A 300 14.43 -9.83 -25.78
CA LEU A 300 13.80 -9.25 -26.96
C LEU A 300 14.55 -8.01 -27.45
N LYS A 301 15.10 -7.18 -26.56
CA LYS A 301 15.91 -6.00 -26.92
C LYS A 301 17.17 -6.37 -27.70
N GLU A 302 17.73 -7.56 -27.50
CA GLU A 302 18.85 -8.07 -28.30
C GLU A 302 18.47 -8.39 -29.75
N LYS A 303 17.19 -8.65 -30.01
CA LYS A 303 16.67 -9.12 -31.31
C LYS A 303 15.85 -8.08 -32.05
N GLN A 304 15.27 -7.11 -31.34
CA GLN A 304 14.26 -6.17 -31.85
C GLN A 304 14.53 -4.76 -31.33
N ASN A 305 14.37 -3.76 -32.21
CA ASN A 305 14.59 -2.35 -31.85
C ASN A 305 13.40 -1.70 -31.12
N LYS A 306 12.19 -2.29 -31.17
CA LYS A 306 10.94 -1.65 -30.73
C LYS A 306 10.10 -2.48 -29.77
N VAL A 307 10.75 -3.19 -28.84
CA VAL A 307 10.08 -4.03 -27.82
C VAL A 307 8.91 -3.32 -27.13
N GLY A 308 9.08 -2.03 -26.82
CA GLY A 308 8.04 -1.21 -26.16
C GLY A 308 6.71 -1.10 -26.92
N GLU A 309 6.72 -1.20 -28.25
CA GLU A 309 5.53 -1.10 -29.10
C GLU A 309 4.96 -2.49 -29.46
N GLU A 310 5.76 -3.55 -29.31
CA GLU A 310 5.49 -4.89 -29.85
C GLU A 310 4.94 -5.88 -28.81
N ILE A 311 5.12 -5.61 -27.52
CA ILE A 311 4.74 -6.55 -26.46
C ILE A 311 3.73 -5.96 -25.48
N ALA A 312 2.99 -6.85 -24.83
CA ALA A 312 2.13 -6.56 -23.69
C ALA A 312 2.29 -7.67 -22.65
N PHE A 313 2.06 -7.39 -21.37
CA PHE A 313 2.06 -8.41 -20.32
C PHE A 313 0.67 -8.71 -19.83
N PHE A 314 0.39 -9.97 -19.50
CA PHE A 314 -0.80 -10.38 -18.76
C PHE A 314 -0.46 -10.52 -17.28
N MET A 315 -1.11 -9.75 -16.40
CA MET A 315 -0.98 -9.92 -14.96
C MET A 315 -2.32 -9.58 -14.32
N PRO A 316 -3.19 -10.57 -14.09
CA PRO A 316 -4.53 -10.31 -13.61
C PRO A 316 -4.48 -9.80 -12.16
N GLU A 317 -5.55 -9.15 -11.75
CA GLU A 317 -5.68 -8.66 -10.37
C GLU A 317 -6.78 -9.39 -9.60
N THR A 318 -6.80 -9.16 -8.29
CA THR A 318 -7.81 -9.69 -7.37
C THR A 318 -8.16 -8.63 -6.36
N GLU A 319 -9.39 -8.64 -5.87
CA GLU A 319 -9.90 -7.64 -4.91
C GLU A 319 -9.81 -8.10 -3.45
N GLY A 320 -9.36 -9.35 -3.23
CA GLY A 320 -9.17 -9.90 -1.90
C GLY A 320 -7.87 -9.40 -1.24
N PRO A 321 -7.70 -9.58 0.08
CA PRO A 321 -6.53 -9.08 0.84
C PRO A 321 -5.20 -9.74 0.43
N CYS A 322 -5.22 -10.65 -0.54
CA CYS A 322 -4.08 -11.34 -1.08
C CYS A 322 -3.11 -10.34 -1.72
N ARG A 323 -1.81 -10.48 -1.49
CA ARG A 323 -0.78 -9.64 -2.12
C ARG A 323 -0.77 -9.71 -3.65
N PHE A 324 -1.29 -10.81 -4.22
CA PHE A 324 -1.36 -11.03 -5.67
C PHE A 324 -2.05 -9.90 -6.44
N GLY A 325 -3.14 -9.34 -5.89
CA GLY A 325 -3.88 -8.25 -6.52
C GLY A 325 -3.04 -6.98 -6.76
N GLN A 326 -1.89 -6.85 -6.12
CA GLN A 326 -0.98 -5.71 -6.26
C GLN A 326 0.19 -5.93 -7.21
N TYR A 327 0.39 -7.13 -7.76
CA TYR A 327 1.60 -7.45 -8.55
C TYR A 327 1.71 -6.56 -9.79
N ASN A 328 0.58 -6.36 -10.51
CA ASN A 328 0.56 -5.54 -11.72
C ASN A 328 1.02 -4.09 -11.45
N ARG A 329 0.73 -3.54 -10.26
CA ARG A 329 1.09 -2.17 -9.87
C ARG A 329 2.57 -2.06 -9.57
N LEU A 330 3.12 -3.05 -8.85
CA LEU A 330 4.56 -3.13 -8.65
C LEU A 330 5.28 -3.25 -10.01
N HIS A 331 4.82 -4.13 -10.90
CA HIS A 331 5.38 -4.27 -12.25
C HIS A 331 5.29 -2.97 -13.05
N ARG A 332 4.15 -2.26 -12.99
CA ARG A 332 3.98 -0.95 -13.63
C ARG A 332 5.02 0.08 -13.12
N ILE A 333 5.17 0.20 -11.81
CA ILE A 333 6.16 1.10 -11.18
C ILE A 333 7.58 0.75 -11.63
N LEU A 334 7.92 -0.54 -11.70
CA LEU A 334 9.25 -0.99 -12.12
C LEU A 334 9.51 -0.70 -13.60
N LEU A 335 8.52 -0.95 -14.47
CA LEU A 335 8.62 -0.63 -15.89
C LEU A 335 8.79 0.89 -16.10
N ASP A 336 8.00 1.72 -15.41
CA ASP A 336 8.07 3.19 -15.52
C ASP A 336 9.45 3.71 -15.07
N ARG A 337 9.97 3.19 -13.95
CA ARG A 337 11.30 3.53 -13.46
C ARG A 337 12.41 3.22 -14.46
N LEU A 338 12.21 2.22 -15.31
CA LEU A 338 13.16 1.79 -16.34
C LEU A 338 12.88 2.41 -17.72
N GLY A 339 11.97 3.39 -17.81
CA GLY A 339 11.62 4.05 -19.07
C GLY A 339 10.85 3.13 -20.03
N LEU A 340 10.08 2.19 -19.50
CA LEU A 340 9.27 1.21 -20.22
C LEU A 340 7.75 1.49 -20.05
N ASP A 341 7.37 2.76 -19.96
CA ASP A 341 5.99 3.24 -19.76
C ASP A 341 5.03 2.89 -20.92
N GLN A 342 5.58 2.59 -22.10
CA GLN A 342 4.86 2.21 -23.31
C GLN A 342 4.42 0.73 -23.37
N ILE A 343 4.92 -0.14 -22.50
CA ILE A 343 4.54 -1.56 -22.46
C ILE A 343 3.29 -1.71 -21.59
N PRO A 344 2.12 -2.07 -22.14
CA PRO A 344 0.90 -2.21 -21.35
C PRO A 344 0.91 -3.50 -20.51
N ILE A 345 0.22 -3.47 -19.38
CA ILE A 345 -0.12 -4.65 -18.58
C ILE A 345 -1.63 -4.83 -18.65
N LEU A 346 -2.08 -5.94 -19.23
CA LEU A 346 -3.47 -6.38 -19.20
C LEU A 346 -3.77 -7.02 -17.85
N SER A 347 -4.61 -6.36 -17.07
CA SER A 347 -4.93 -6.73 -15.69
C SER A 347 -6.43 -6.86 -15.48
N PRO A 348 -7.08 -7.88 -16.04
CA PRO A 348 -8.51 -8.06 -15.85
C PRO A 348 -8.81 -8.38 -14.38
N SER A 349 -9.95 -7.88 -13.89
CA SER A 349 -10.41 -8.07 -12.53
C SER A 349 -11.59 -9.03 -12.47
N SER A 350 -11.89 -9.55 -11.28
CA SER A 350 -13.08 -10.38 -11.03
C SER A 350 -14.37 -9.55 -10.88
N GLU A 351 -14.29 -8.23 -10.77
CA GLU A 351 -15.42 -7.33 -10.48
C GLU A 351 -16.35 -7.19 -11.69
N ASP A 352 -15.77 -7.08 -12.88
CA ASP A 352 -16.48 -6.87 -14.13
C ASP A 352 -16.66 -8.16 -14.95
N SER A 353 -16.33 -9.31 -14.36
CA SER A 353 -16.24 -10.61 -15.04
C SER A 353 -15.14 -10.68 -16.11
N TYR A 354 -13.96 -10.09 -15.84
CA TYR A 354 -12.81 -10.03 -16.74
C TYR A 354 -13.05 -9.23 -18.02
N ARG A 355 -13.89 -8.19 -17.97
CA ARG A 355 -14.15 -7.29 -19.12
C ARG A 355 -12.94 -6.37 -19.32
N CYS A 356 -12.08 -6.73 -20.27
CA CYS A 356 -10.92 -5.92 -20.65
C CYS A 356 -11.30 -4.68 -21.47
#